data_AF-A0A653CRN1-F1
#
_entry.id   AF-A0A653CRN1-F1
#
_cell.length_a   1.000
_cell.length_b   1.000
_cell.length_c   1.000
_cell.angle_alpha   90.00
_cell.angle_beta   90.00
_cell.angle_gamma   90.00
#
_symmetry.space_group_name_H-M   'P 1'
#
loop_
_entity.id
_entity.type
_entity.pdbx_description
1 polymer ?
#
loop_
_entity_poly.entity_id
_entity_poly.type
_entity_poly.pdbx_seq_one_letter_code
_entity_poly.pdbx_strand_id
1 'polypeptide(L)'
;MPNWNQIQAQLRHPANPVVFFDVSVGTTEIGRMIFELFADVVPKTSENFRQFCTGEFRKDGVPLGYKGASFHRVIKDFMIQGGDFVNVSPVIYFHKGYRNVRVFRSNLIFKRIWS
;
A
#
# COMPACT_ATOMS: atom_id res chain seq x y z
N MET A 1 4.18 16.81 3.80
CA MET A 1 3.06 16.03 3.20
C MET A 1 1.83 16.93 3.16
N PRO A 2 0.87 16.72 2.25
CA PRO A 2 -0.40 17.45 2.26
C PRO A 2 -1.20 17.14 3.54
N ASN A 3 -2.01 18.09 4.01
CA ASN A 3 -2.89 17.93 5.17
C ASN A 3 -4.24 17.31 4.76
N TRP A 4 -5.00 16.76 5.73
CA TRP A 4 -6.26 16.06 5.45
C TRP A 4 -7.22 16.85 4.56
N ASN A 5 -7.45 18.13 4.84
CA ASN A 5 -8.35 19.00 4.06
C ASN A 5 -7.88 19.14 2.59
N GLN A 6 -6.58 19.33 2.36
CA GLN A 6 -5.99 19.41 1.02
C GLN A 6 -6.15 18.13 0.20
N ILE A 7 -6.34 16.97 0.86
CA ILE A 7 -6.50 15.69 0.18
C ILE A 7 -7.98 15.28 0.09
N GLN A 8 -8.83 15.66 1.04
CA GLN A 8 -10.30 15.56 0.88
C GLN A 8 -10.79 16.36 -0.34
N ALA A 9 -10.25 17.57 -0.54
CA ALA A 9 -10.51 18.39 -1.73
C ALA A 9 -9.98 17.79 -3.05
N GLN A 10 -9.34 16.62 -2.99
CA GLN A 10 -8.78 15.89 -4.13
C GLN A 10 -9.35 14.48 -4.33
N LEU A 11 -10.24 14.03 -3.44
CA LEU A 11 -10.95 12.74 -3.57
C LEU A 11 -11.87 12.74 -4.80
N ARG A 12 -12.06 11.57 -5.41
CA ARG A 12 -13.12 11.38 -6.41
C ARG A 12 -14.51 11.42 -5.77
N HIS A 13 -14.65 10.82 -4.58
CA HIS A 13 -15.92 10.76 -3.84
C HIS A 13 -15.65 10.94 -2.34
N PRO A 14 -16.37 11.83 -1.62
CA PRO A 14 -16.01 12.22 -0.25
C PRO A 14 -16.16 11.10 0.79
N ALA A 15 -16.89 10.03 0.47
CA ALA A 15 -17.06 8.86 1.34
C ALA A 15 -16.17 7.66 0.94
N ASN A 16 -15.25 7.80 -0.01
CA ASN A 16 -14.36 6.69 -0.39
C ASN A 16 -13.34 6.36 0.72
N PRO A 17 -13.10 5.07 1.05
CA PRO A 17 -12.10 4.66 2.03
C PRO A 17 -10.66 5.00 1.64
N VAL A 18 -9.78 5.13 2.64
CA VAL A 18 -8.49 5.79 2.47
C VAL A 18 -7.38 5.23 3.38
N VAL A 19 -6.26 4.80 2.78
CA VAL A 19 -5.22 3.94 3.39
C VAL A 19 -3.84 4.30 2.85
N PHE A 20 -2.76 4.25 3.64
CA PHE A 20 -1.39 4.50 3.12
C PHE A 20 -0.50 3.26 3.13
N PHE A 21 0.66 3.40 2.52
CA PHE A 21 1.89 2.70 2.81
C PHE A 21 2.96 3.75 3.19
N ASP A 22 3.56 3.65 4.37
CA ASP A 22 4.88 4.28 4.58
C ASP A 22 5.93 3.43 3.86
N VAL A 23 6.81 4.07 3.10
CA VAL A 23 7.70 3.40 2.15
C VAL A 23 9.15 3.68 2.50
N SER A 24 9.94 2.62 2.61
CA SER A 24 11.41 2.68 2.79
C SER A 24 12.13 1.93 1.68
N VAL A 25 13.35 2.37 1.33
CA VAL A 25 14.28 1.69 0.43
C VAL A 25 15.46 1.20 1.26
N GLY A 26 15.55 -0.12 1.45
CA GLY A 26 16.52 -0.70 2.39
C GLY A 26 16.15 -0.31 3.82
N THR A 27 16.98 0.51 4.47
CA THR A 27 16.75 1.07 5.81
C THR A 27 16.31 2.53 5.80
N THR A 28 16.26 3.19 4.65
CA THR A 28 15.97 4.62 4.54
C THR A 28 14.50 4.83 4.20
N GLU A 29 13.75 5.54 5.03
CA GLU A 29 12.39 5.99 4.69
C GLU A 29 12.44 7.01 3.53
N ILE A 30 11.64 6.78 2.48
CA ILE A 30 11.58 7.66 1.29
C ILE A 30 10.28 8.45 1.20
N GLY A 31 9.32 8.21 2.09
CA GLY A 31 8.06 8.94 2.20
C GLY A 31 6.84 8.02 2.22
N ARG A 32 5.65 8.63 2.12
CA ARG A 32 4.35 7.94 2.26
C ARG A 32 3.62 7.89 0.93
N MET A 33 3.38 6.69 0.41
CA MET A 33 2.40 6.45 -0.65
C MET A 33 1.03 6.34 0.00
N ILE A 34 0.34 7.46 0.04
CA ILE A 34 -0.91 7.72 0.77
C ILE A 34 -2.03 7.44 -0.28
N PHE A 35 -3.00 6.47 -0.17
CA PHE A 35 -4.00 5.88 -1.17
C PHE A 35 -5.54 6.05 -0.96
N GLU A 36 -6.32 6.32 -2.04
CA GLU A 36 -7.82 6.36 -2.13
C GLU A 36 -8.33 5.06 -2.75
N LEU A 37 -9.43 4.50 -2.22
CA LEU A 37 -10.07 3.29 -2.72
C LEU A 37 -11.47 3.62 -3.27
N PHE A 38 -11.71 3.35 -4.55
CA PHE A 38 -12.98 3.64 -5.24
C PHE A 38 -14.12 2.70 -4.84
N ALA A 39 -14.55 2.76 -3.57
CA ALA A 39 -15.66 1.95 -3.06
C ALA A 39 -17.02 2.37 -3.67
N ASP A 40 -17.11 3.58 -4.22
CA ASP A 40 -18.21 4.03 -5.08
C ASP A 40 -18.39 3.18 -6.36
N VAL A 41 -17.33 2.51 -6.83
CA VAL A 41 -17.35 1.67 -8.05
C VAL A 41 -17.11 0.19 -7.76
N VAL A 42 -16.13 -0.13 -6.91
CA VAL A 42 -15.64 -1.50 -6.66
C VAL A 42 -15.59 -1.83 -5.16
N PRO A 43 -16.73 -1.78 -4.43
CA PRO A 43 -16.77 -1.86 -2.96
C PRO A 43 -16.10 -3.11 -2.40
N LYS A 44 -16.31 -4.29 -3.01
CA LYS A 44 -15.70 -5.56 -2.56
C LYS A 44 -14.17 -5.53 -2.65
N THR A 45 -13.63 -5.03 -3.76
CA THR A 45 -12.18 -4.92 -4.00
C THR A 45 -11.55 -3.88 -3.08
N SER A 46 -12.21 -2.73 -2.92
CA SER A 46 -11.80 -1.67 -2.01
C SER A 46 -11.75 -2.15 -0.56
N GLU A 47 -12.78 -2.83 -0.07
CA GLU A 47 -12.82 -3.33 1.31
C GLU A 47 -11.77 -4.42 1.58
N ASN A 48 -11.58 -5.36 0.64
CA ASN A 48 -10.51 -6.35 0.71
C ASN A 48 -9.12 -5.69 0.82
N PHE A 49 -8.83 -4.69 -0.02
CA PHE A 49 -7.57 -3.95 0.04
C PHE A 49 -7.44 -3.15 1.36
N ARG A 50 -8.53 -2.54 1.84
CA ARG A 50 -8.58 -1.80 3.11
C ARG A 50 -8.22 -2.69 4.30
N GLN A 51 -8.77 -3.90 4.39
CA GLN A 51 -8.50 -4.82 5.50
C GLN A 51 -7.04 -5.32 5.52
N PHE A 52 -6.43 -5.54 4.35
CA PHE A 52 -4.99 -5.86 4.25
C PHE A 52 -4.07 -4.66 4.53
N CYS A 53 -4.54 -3.43 4.33
CA CYS A 53 -3.84 -2.23 4.76
C CYS A 53 -3.83 -2.09 6.30
N THR A 54 -5.00 -2.18 6.93
CA THR A 54 -5.15 -1.98 8.38
C THR A 54 -4.68 -3.17 9.22
N GLY A 55 -4.71 -4.39 8.66
CA GLY A 55 -4.44 -5.63 9.38
C GLY A 55 -5.65 -6.16 10.16
N GLU A 56 -6.87 -5.76 9.77
CA GLU A 56 -8.12 -6.32 10.30
C GLU A 56 -8.35 -7.77 9.84
N PHE A 57 -7.95 -8.08 8.59
CA PHE A 57 -8.01 -9.43 8.05
C PHE A 57 -7.09 -10.35 8.84
N ARG A 58 -7.62 -11.50 9.27
CA ARG A 58 -6.88 -12.54 9.98
C ARG A 58 -7.03 -13.86 9.25
N LYS A 59 -5.93 -14.60 9.13
CA LYS A 59 -5.92 -15.99 8.72
C LYS A 59 -5.38 -16.82 9.88
N ASP A 60 -6.08 -17.88 10.27
CA ASP A 60 -5.66 -18.81 11.32
C ASP A 60 -5.34 -18.07 12.65
N GLY A 61 -6.10 -17.00 12.95
CA GLY A 61 -5.91 -16.09 14.09
C GLY A 61 -4.87 -14.99 13.89
N VAL A 62 -3.93 -15.16 12.95
CA VAL A 62 -2.81 -14.24 12.69
C VAL A 62 -3.26 -13.07 11.80
N PRO A 63 -3.00 -11.80 12.17
CA PRO A 63 -3.23 -10.64 11.30
C PRO A 63 -2.37 -10.72 10.03
N LEU A 64 -2.99 -10.58 8.87
CA LEU A 64 -2.34 -10.73 7.57
C LEU A 64 -2.61 -9.49 6.70
N GLY A 65 -1.62 -9.04 5.93
CA GLY A 65 -1.73 -7.82 5.14
C GLY A 65 -0.39 -7.22 4.73
N TYR A 66 -0.41 -5.97 4.26
CA TYR A 66 0.72 -5.36 3.56
C TYR A 66 1.87 -4.86 4.46
N LYS A 67 1.73 -4.88 5.80
CA LYS A 67 2.82 -4.45 6.70
C LYS A 67 4.01 -5.41 6.61
N GLY A 68 5.16 -4.91 6.18
CA GLY A 68 6.38 -5.68 5.93
C GLY A 68 6.49 -6.22 4.50
N ALA A 69 5.41 -6.14 3.71
CA ALA A 69 5.42 -6.58 2.32
C ALA A 69 6.38 -5.72 1.47
N SER A 70 6.91 -6.32 0.41
CA SER A 70 7.86 -5.67 -0.49
C SER A 70 7.31 -5.55 -1.91
N PHE A 71 7.73 -4.51 -2.63
CA PHE A 71 7.48 -4.41 -4.08
C PHE A 71 8.48 -5.29 -4.84
N HIS A 72 8.10 -6.54 -5.06
CA HIS A 72 8.94 -7.57 -5.69
C HIS A 72 9.23 -7.30 -7.18
N ARG A 73 8.42 -6.47 -7.85
CA ARG A 73 8.60 -6.12 -9.27
C ARG A 73 8.48 -4.61 -9.46
N VAL A 74 9.54 -4.01 -9.99
CA VAL A 74 9.63 -2.59 -10.34
C VAL A 74 10.07 -2.51 -11.79
N ILE A 75 9.24 -1.93 -12.65
CA ILE A 75 9.55 -1.66 -14.06
C ILE A 75 9.54 -0.15 -14.25
N LYS A 76 10.71 0.42 -14.53
CA LYS A 76 10.88 1.86 -14.78
C LYS A 76 9.94 2.30 -15.90
N ASP A 77 9.36 3.49 -15.76
CA ASP A 77 8.45 4.12 -16.72
C ASP A 77 7.18 3.30 -17.04
N PHE A 78 6.84 2.28 -16.24
CA PHE A 78 5.63 1.47 -16.39
C PHE A 78 4.87 1.27 -15.07
N MET A 79 5.35 0.42 -14.15
CA MET A 79 4.63 0.13 -12.90
C MET A 79 5.51 -0.44 -11.77
N ILE A 80 4.99 -0.32 -10.54
CA ILE A 80 5.45 -1.08 -9.37
C ILE A 80 4.37 -2.09 -8.97
N GLN A 81 4.80 -3.30 -8.61
CA GLN A 81 3.94 -4.40 -8.17
C GLN A 81 4.54 -5.02 -6.91
N GLY A 82 3.68 -5.28 -5.94
CA GLY A 82 4.02 -5.76 -4.60
C GLY A 82 2.79 -6.35 -3.91
N GLY A 83 2.85 -6.47 -2.59
CA GLY A 83 1.71 -6.93 -1.80
C GLY A 83 1.46 -8.44 -1.82
N ASP A 84 2.38 -9.23 -2.39
CA ASP A 84 2.48 -10.65 -2.01
C ASP A 84 3.11 -10.70 -0.60
N PHE A 85 2.28 -11.10 0.36
CA PHE A 85 2.61 -11.32 1.77
C PHE A 85 2.45 -12.80 2.18
N VAL A 86 2.22 -13.70 1.20
CA VAL A 86 1.95 -15.14 1.44
C VAL A 86 3.16 -15.99 1.04
N ASN A 87 3.79 -15.68 -0.10
CA ASN A 87 4.87 -16.48 -0.67
C ASN A 87 6.26 -15.87 -0.45
N VAL A 88 6.34 -14.60 -0.03
CA VAL A 88 7.61 -13.88 0.14
C VAL A 88 8.14 -14.06 1.55
N SER A 89 9.13 -14.95 1.71
CA SER A 89 9.77 -15.25 3.00
C SER A 89 10.28 -13.99 3.73
N PRO A 90 10.15 -13.93 5.07
CA PRO A 90 10.60 -12.77 5.84
C PRO A 90 12.13 -12.65 5.82
N VAL A 91 12.62 -11.53 5.28
CA VAL A 91 14.03 -11.08 5.29
C VAL A 91 15.01 -12.01 4.53
N ILE A 92 15.36 -11.61 3.30
CA ILE A 92 16.60 -12.05 2.65
C ILE A 92 17.44 -10.81 2.33
N TYR A 93 18.60 -10.68 2.97
CA TYR A 93 19.61 -9.68 2.62
C TYR A 93 20.43 -10.17 1.41
N PHE A 94 20.34 -9.50 0.26
CA PHE A 94 21.37 -9.57 -0.78
C PHE A 94 21.65 -8.21 -1.43
N HIS A 95 22.76 -8.14 -2.17
CA HIS A 95 23.59 -6.94 -2.31
C HIS A 95 23.52 -6.32 -3.72
N LYS A 96 23.69 -4.98 -3.79
CA LYS A 96 23.66 -4.09 -4.99
C LYS A 96 22.33 -3.95 -5.73
N GLY A 97 22.02 -2.71 -6.16
CA GLY A 97 21.06 -2.45 -7.26
C GLY A 97 19.62 -2.08 -6.90
N TYR A 98 19.40 -1.09 -6.02
CA TYR A 98 18.14 -0.32 -5.89
C TYR A 98 16.82 -1.11 -5.72
N ARG A 99 16.82 -2.26 -5.03
CA ARG A 99 15.60 -3.06 -4.78
C ARG A 99 15.51 -3.53 -3.33
N ASN A 100 14.75 -2.79 -2.52
CA ASN A 100 14.25 -3.22 -1.19
C ASN A 100 13.16 -2.25 -0.72
N VAL A 101 12.09 -2.10 -1.51
CA VAL A 101 11.00 -1.16 -1.24
C VAL A 101 10.00 -1.82 -0.28
N ARG A 102 9.95 -1.39 0.99
CA ARG A 102 9.15 -2.02 2.07
C ARG A 102 8.01 -1.13 2.57
N VAL A 103 6.84 -1.75 2.82
CA VAL A 103 5.60 -1.11 3.28
C VAL A 103 5.44 -1.18 4.80
N PHE A 104 5.11 -0.07 5.46
CA PHE A 104 4.83 -0.01 6.91
C PHE A 104 3.45 0.64 7.21
N ARG A 105 2.43 -0.18 7.57
CA ARG A 105 1.08 0.23 8.04
C ARG A 105 0.33 1.24 7.14
N SER A 106 -0.89 1.68 7.52
CA SER A 106 -1.81 2.47 6.68
C SER A 106 -2.67 3.51 7.41
N ASN A 107 -3.08 4.61 6.73
CA ASN A 107 -4.32 5.45 6.83
C ASN A 107 -4.23 6.80 6.00
N LEU A 108 -4.92 7.04 4.84
CA LEU A 108 -4.94 8.24 3.88
C LEU A 108 -4.25 8.06 2.47
N ILE A 109 -4.29 8.97 1.44
CA ILE A 109 -5.15 9.15 0.22
C ILE A 109 -4.34 9.42 -1.12
N PHE A 110 -4.49 8.65 -2.23
CA PHE A 110 -3.73 8.70 -3.55
C PHE A 110 -4.71 8.67 -4.72
N LYS A 111 -4.19 8.52 -5.95
CA LYS A 111 -4.96 8.29 -7.17
C LYS A 111 -4.43 7.10 -7.99
N ARG A 112 -5.38 6.32 -8.54
CA ARG A 112 -5.36 5.80 -9.93
C ARG A 112 -4.32 4.75 -10.31
N ILE A 113 -4.68 3.47 -10.13
CA ILE A 113 -4.70 2.48 -11.23
C ILE A 113 -6.01 1.69 -11.13
N TRP A 114 -6.94 1.94 -12.05
CA TRP A 114 -7.92 1.00 -12.60
C TRP A 114 -8.44 1.59 -13.92
N SER A 115 -8.57 0.72 -14.92
CA SER A 115 -9.25 0.93 -16.20
C SER A 115 -10.01 -0.34 -16.55
#